data_AF-R0L005-F1
#
_entry.id   AF-R0L005-F1
#
_cell.length_a   1.000
_cell.length_b   1.000
_cell.length_c   1.000
_cell.angle_alpha   90.00
_cell.angle_beta   90.00
_cell.angle_gamma   90.00
#
_symmetry.space_group_name_H-M   'P 1'
#
loop_
_entity.id
_entity.type
_entity.pdbx_description
1 polymer ?
#
loop_
_entity_poly.entity_id
_entity_poly.type
_entity_poly.pdbx_seq_one_letter_code
_entity_poly.pdbx_strand_id
1 'polypeptide(L)'
;MPWQQPVSTRSSWCSLLVWCQIAVDGTMSHLCVTSRREPGYTELQVSKFALQAVASPRTIELARAKRLHPDYMPPRDAQWPVSKAAKQAVATPRLVELAQPRKRPPMDLTHFNPDAFTVKESAKKATCSARIQELARPIKR
;
A
#
# COMPACT_ATOMS: atom_id res chain seq x y z
N MET A 1 -39.63 1.00 31.13
CA MET A 1 -38.41 0.57 31.85
C MET A 1 -37.19 1.09 31.10
N PRO A 2 -36.71 2.30 31.46
CA PRO A 2 -35.63 2.97 30.76
C PRO A 2 -34.28 2.61 31.38
N TRP A 3 -33.35 2.10 30.59
CA TRP A 3 -31.97 1.95 31.01
C TRP A 3 -31.22 3.26 30.78
N GLN A 4 -30.78 3.84 31.91
CA GLN A 4 -30.03 5.08 31.98
C GLN A 4 -28.58 4.91 31.48
N GLN A 5 -28.05 5.99 30.91
CA GLN A 5 -26.62 6.35 30.87
C GLN A 5 -26.41 7.56 31.81
N PRO A 6 -25.19 8.07 32.06
CA PRO A 6 -23.84 7.48 32.10
C PRO A 6 -23.10 7.83 33.42
N VAL A 7 -21.99 7.16 33.73
CA VAL A 7 -21.07 7.64 34.79
C VAL A 7 -19.77 8.09 34.16
N SER A 8 -19.47 9.37 34.40
CA SER A 8 -18.27 10.07 34.00
C SER A 8 -17.05 9.59 34.78
N THR A 9 -15.94 9.34 34.10
CA THR A 9 -14.61 9.44 34.69
C THR A 9 -13.82 10.53 33.96
N ARG A 10 -13.59 11.62 34.69
CA ARG A 10 -12.68 12.71 34.36
C ARG A 10 -11.24 12.19 34.37
N SER A 11 -10.52 12.40 33.28
CA SER A 11 -9.09 12.73 33.28
C SER A 11 -8.89 13.62 32.04
N SER A 12 -8.77 14.94 32.21
CA SER A 12 -7.54 15.71 31.93
C SER A 12 -6.86 15.18 30.66
N TRP A 13 -6.86 15.85 29.52
CA TRP A 13 -6.10 17.08 29.28
C TRP A 13 -6.86 18.05 28.35
N CYS A 14 -7.08 19.24 28.88
CA CYS A 14 -7.42 20.44 28.14
C CYS A 14 -6.12 21.23 27.93
N SER A 15 -5.68 21.38 26.67
CA SER A 15 -4.64 22.32 26.15
C SER A 15 -4.19 21.73 24.80
N LEU A 16 -4.50 22.23 23.60
CA LEU A 16 -4.57 23.61 23.13
C LEU A 16 -5.50 23.65 21.91
N LEU A 17 -6.76 24.03 22.13
CA LEU A 17 -7.52 24.78 21.13
C LEU A 17 -7.29 26.26 21.45
N VAL A 18 -6.08 26.75 21.13
CA VAL A 18 -5.81 28.20 21.07
C VAL A 18 -6.00 28.58 19.62
N TRP A 19 -7.13 29.21 19.38
CA TRP A 19 -7.45 30.00 18.22
C TRP A 19 -6.28 30.94 17.86
N CYS A 20 -5.88 30.96 16.60
CA CYS A 20 -5.19 32.11 16.04
C CYS A 20 -5.83 32.42 14.68
N GLN A 21 -6.91 33.19 14.76
CA GLN A 21 -7.42 33.99 13.67
C GLN A 21 -6.38 35.10 13.39
N ILE A 22 -5.59 34.97 12.33
CA ILE A 22 -4.79 36.09 11.78
C ILE A 22 -5.00 36.15 10.27
N ALA A 23 -5.68 37.24 9.88
CA ALA A 23 -5.47 38.12 8.73
C ALA A 23 -5.08 37.49 7.38
N VAL A 24 -5.90 37.57 6.31
CA VAL A 24 -5.92 38.71 5.36
C VAL A 24 -4.72 39.63 5.48
N ASP A 25 -3.58 39.21 4.93
CA ASP A 25 -2.69 40.06 4.15
C ASP A 25 -1.75 39.20 3.31
N GLY A 26 -1.64 39.54 2.03
CA GLY A 26 -0.88 38.80 1.04
C GLY A 26 0.62 38.86 1.29
N THR A 27 1.14 37.89 2.03
CA THR A 27 2.56 37.52 1.97
C THR A 27 2.65 36.00 1.99
N MET A 28 3.16 35.43 0.90
CA MET A 28 3.44 34.01 0.74
C MET A 28 4.58 33.62 1.70
N SER A 29 4.24 33.48 2.98
CA SER A 29 5.11 32.90 3.99
C SER A 29 5.28 31.43 3.64
N HIS A 30 6.46 31.09 3.14
CA HIS A 30 6.96 29.71 3.07
C HIS A 30 6.67 29.03 4.41
N LEU A 31 5.67 28.14 4.43
CA LEU A 31 5.51 27.16 5.48
C LEU A 31 6.70 26.20 5.37
N CYS A 32 7.84 26.60 5.94
CA CYS A 32 8.89 25.66 6.27
C CYS A 32 8.29 24.77 7.37
N VAL A 33 7.83 23.58 6.99
CA VAL A 33 7.43 22.53 7.93
C VAL A 33 8.68 22.18 8.72
N THR A 34 8.91 22.85 9.85
CA THR A 34 9.85 22.36 10.86
C THR A 34 9.22 21.13 11.46
N SER A 35 9.56 19.97 10.88
CA SER A 35 9.22 18.65 11.40
C SER A 35 9.45 18.63 12.92
N ARG A 36 8.44 18.19 13.67
CA ARG A 36 8.60 17.86 15.09
C ARG A 36 9.74 16.85 15.19
N ARG A 37 10.84 17.26 15.82
CA ARG A 37 11.92 16.35 16.19
C ARG A 37 11.39 15.52 17.36
N GLU A 38 11.12 14.24 17.11
CA GLU A 38 10.88 13.26 18.16
C GLU A 38 12.16 13.08 18.99
N PRO A 39 12.17 13.41 20.29
CA PRO A 39 13.36 13.35 21.12
C PRO A 39 13.61 11.89 21.55
N GLY A 40 14.22 11.11 20.67
CA GLY A 40 14.59 9.73 20.98
C GLY A 40 15.70 9.15 20.11
N TYR A 41 16.23 9.91 19.14
CA TYR A 41 17.29 9.47 18.26
C TYR A 41 18.59 10.16 18.64
N THR A 42 19.65 9.38 18.93
CA THR A 42 20.99 9.92 19.13
C THR A 42 21.43 10.63 17.87
N GLU A 43 21.40 11.95 17.88
CA GLU A 43 22.03 12.77 16.84
C GLU A 43 23.49 12.33 16.74
N LEU A 44 23.84 11.67 15.65
CA LEU A 44 25.22 11.29 15.39
C LEU A 44 26.05 12.57 15.38
N GLN A 45 27.00 12.69 16.31
CA GLN A 45 27.86 13.88 16.39
C GLN A 45 28.65 14.02 15.09
N VAL A 46 28.36 15.08 14.34
CA VAL A 46 29.04 15.39 13.07
C VAL A 46 30.30 16.21 13.36
N SER A 47 31.36 16.01 12.58
CA SER A 47 32.61 16.77 12.73
C SER A 47 32.42 18.25 12.34
N LYS A 48 33.19 19.13 12.97
CA LYS A 48 33.14 20.59 12.69
C LYS A 48 33.41 20.91 11.22
N PHE A 49 34.29 20.14 10.57
CA PHE A 49 34.60 20.29 9.14
C PHE A 49 33.42 19.99 8.23
N ALA A 50 32.64 18.95 8.55
CA ALA A 50 31.46 18.61 7.76
C ALA A 50 30.35 19.67 7.90
N LEU A 51 30.25 20.35 9.05
CA LEU A 51 29.32 21.48 9.23
C LEU A 51 29.75 22.74 8.47
N GLN A 52 31.03 22.89 8.15
CA GLN A 52 31.59 24.05 7.44
C GLN A 52 31.82 23.80 5.94
N ALA A 53 31.52 22.60 5.45
CA ALA A 53 31.78 22.23 4.06
C ALA A 53 30.85 22.99 3.10
N VAL A 54 31.44 23.64 2.09
CA VAL A 54 30.70 24.32 1.02
C VAL A 54 30.58 23.37 -0.18
N ALA A 55 29.37 23.24 -0.70
CA ALA A 55 29.10 22.36 -1.85
C ALA A 55 29.78 22.90 -3.13
N SER A 56 30.28 21.99 -3.97
CA SER A 56 30.85 22.36 -5.27
C SER A 56 29.78 22.89 -6.24
N PRO A 57 30.14 23.70 -7.26
CA PRO A 57 29.18 24.21 -8.24
C PRO A 57 28.36 23.09 -8.92
N ARG A 58 29.00 21.98 -9.29
CA ARG A 58 28.33 20.80 -9.86
C ARG A 58 27.32 20.19 -8.89
N THR A 59 27.65 20.13 -7.61
CA THR A 59 26.73 19.62 -6.58
C THR A 59 25.49 20.50 -6.46
N ILE A 60 25.64 21.82 -6.56
CA ILE A 60 24.54 22.78 -6.55
C ILE A 60 23.63 22.59 -7.77
N GLU A 61 24.22 22.38 -8.96
CA GLU A 61 23.45 22.11 -10.18
C GLU A 61 22.64 20.81 -10.10
N LEU A 62 23.27 19.73 -9.62
CA LEU A 62 22.60 18.43 -9.44
C LEU A 62 21.53 18.46 -8.34
N ALA A 63 21.71 19.30 -7.32
CA ALA A 63 20.72 19.49 -6.27
C ALA A 63 19.49 20.29 -6.74
N ARG A 64 19.55 20.95 -7.91
CA ARG A 64 18.40 21.66 -8.46
C ARG A 64 17.30 20.67 -8.84
N ALA A 65 16.09 20.89 -8.31
CA ALA A 65 14.93 20.09 -8.67
C ALA A 65 14.67 20.12 -10.19
N LYS A 66 14.29 18.97 -10.75
CA LYS A 66 13.90 18.88 -12.17
C LYS A 66 12.62 19.66 -12.41
N ARG A 67 12.49 20.23 -13.62
CA ARG A 67 11.24 20.86 -14.06
C ARG A 67 10.16 19.79 -14.21
N LEU A 68 8.93 20.14 -13.82
CA LEU A 68 7.76 19.30 -14.05
C LEU A 68 7.47 19.22 -15.55
N HIS A 69 6.85 18.12 -15.99
CA HIS A 69 6.38 17.96 -17.36
C HIS A 69 5.29 19.00 -17.68
N PRO A 70 5.18 19.53 -18.91
CA PRO A 70 4.13 20.50 -19.27
C PRO A 70 2.72 20.01 -18.96
N ASP A 71 2.48 18.70 -19.06
CA ASP A 71 1.17 18.08 -18.77
C ASP A 71 1.02 17.60 -17.32
N TYR A 72 1.92 18.00 -16.41
CA TYR A 72 1.79 17.63 -15.01
C TYR A 72 0.54 18.26 -14.40
N MET A 73 -0.40 17.40 -14.01
CA MET A 73 -1.57 17.77 -13.21
C MET A 73 -1.28 17.41 -11.73
N PRO A 74 -1.34 18.37 -10.80
CA PRO A 74 -1.21 18.06 -9.38
C PRO A 74 -2.37 17.17 -8.91
N PRO A 75 -2.19 16.41 -7.82
CA PRO A 75 -3.30 15.70 -7.18
C PRO A 75 -4.44 16.67 -6.86
N ARG A 76 -5.68 16.19 -7.00
CA ARG A 76 -6.86 16.96 -6.58
C ARG A 76 -6.82 17.17 -5.06
N ASP A 77 -7.39 18.28 -4.60
CA ASP A 77 -7.57 18.56 -3.18
C ASP A 77 -8.31 17.40 -2.48
N ALA A 78 -8.06 17.16 -1.20
CA ALA A 78 -8.71 16.06 -0.47
C ALA A 78 -10.24 16.18 -0.41
N GLN A 79 -10.77 17.40 -0.53
CA GLN A 79 -12.19 17.70 -0.55
C GLN A 79 -12.57 18.27 -1.92
N TRP A 80 -13.34 17.52 -2.69
CA TRP A 80 -13.92 18.01 -3.94
C TRP A 80 -15.44 17.77 -3.96
N PRO A 81 -16.20 18.63 -4.66
CA PRO A 81 -17.63 18.43 -4.82
C PRO A 81 -17.90 17.17 -5.67
N VAL A 82 -18.52 16.17 -5.04
CA VAL A 82 -19.04 14.99 -5.74
C VAL A 82 -20.38 15.33 -6.40
N SER A 83 -20.57 14.93 -7.65
CA SER A 83 -21.82 15.19 -8.38
C SER A 83 -23.02 14.53 -7.70
N LYS A 84 -24.22 15.11 -7.87
CA LYS A 84 -25.46 14.56 -7.30
C LYS A 84 -25.74 13.14 -7.82
N ALA A 85 -25.46 12.90 -9.10
CA ALA A 85 -25.62 11.58 -9.72
C ALA A 85 -24.73 10.53 -9.05
N ALA A 86 -23.47 10.84 -8.75
CA ALA A 86 -22.58 9.91 -8.07
C ALA A 86 -23.04 9.60 -6.63
N LYS A 87 -23.59 10.58 -5.91
CA LYS A 87 -24.15 10.37 -4.55
C LYS A 87 -25.42 9.52 -4.55
N GLN A 88 -26.17 9.51 -5.64
CA GLN A 88 -27.46 8.83 -5.77
C GLN A 88 -27.38 7.53 -6.59
N ALA A 89 -26.19 7.17 -7.06
CA ALA A 89 -26.00 5.99 -7.89
C ALA A 89 -26.33 4.72 -7.09
N VAL A 90 -27.22 3.89 -7.64
CA VAL A 90 -27.59 2.58 -7.08
C VAL A 90 -26.87 1.50 -7.87
N ALA A 91 -26.33 0.50 -7.16
CA ALA A 91 -25.65 -0.63 -7.80
C ALA A 91 -26.61 -1.42 -8.70
N THR A 92 -26.13 -1.83 -9.86
CA THR A 92 -26.90 -2.70 -10.77
C THR A 92 -27.06 -4.10 -10.17
N PRO A 93 -28.10 -4.87 -10.55
CA PRO A 93 -28.29 -6.23 -10.05
C PRO A 93 -27.04 -7.10 -10.21
N ARG A 94 -26.35 -6.97 -11.35
CA ARG A 94 -25.09 -7.69 -11.61
C ARG A 94 -23.96 -7.31 -10.66
N LEU A 95 -23.82 -6.03 -10.30
CA LEU A 95 -22.84 -5.59 -9.32
C LEU A 95 -23.13 -6.18 -7.94
N VAL A 96 -24.41 -6.28 -7.58
CA VAL A 96 -24.83 -6.92 -6.31
C VAL A 96 -24.48 -8.40 -6.31
N GLU A 97 -24.72 -9.13 -7.41
CA GLU A 97 -24.31 -10.54 -7.53
C GLU A 97 -22.79 -10.73 -7.42
N LEU A 98 -22.01 -9.90 -8.12
CA LEU A 98 -20.55 -9.99 -8.12
C LEU A 98 -19.93 -9.60 -6.78
N ALA A 99 -20.59 -8.73 -6.02
CA ALA A 99 -20.17 -8.37 -4.67
C ALA A 99 -20.35 -9.53 -3.67
N GLN A 100 -21.15 -10.56 -4.02
CA GLN A 100 -21.29 -11.74 -3.16
C GLN A 100 -20.00 -12.59 -3.22
N PRO A 101 -19.45 -13.00 -2.06
CA PRO A 101 -18.28 -13.87 -2.04
C PRO A 101 -18.61 -15.22 -2.68
N ARG A 102 -17.71 -15.74 -3.50
CA ARG A 102 -17.85 -17.09 -4.08
C ARG A 102 -17.87 -18.12 -2.95
N LYS A 103 -18.99 -18.83 -2.81
CA LYS A 103 -19.10 -19.99 -1.90
C LYS A 103 -18.18 -21.10 -2.42
N ARG A 104 -17.14 -21.43 -1.66
CA ARG A 104 -16.30 -22.61 -1.89
C ARG A 104 -16.77 -23.72 -0.95
N PRO A 105 -16.81 -24.99 -1.38
CA PRO A 105 -17.05 -26.11 -0.46
C PRO A 105 -16.00 -26.11 0.67
N PRO A 106 -16.33 -26.69 1.84
CA PRO A 106 -15.38 -26.80 2.93
C PRO A 106 -14.15 -27.59 2.50
N MET A 107 -13.02 -27.27 3.13
CA MET A 107 -11.71 -27.80 2.78
C MET A 107 -11.66 -29.33 2.75
N ASP A 108 -12.38 -29.96 3.67
CA ASP A 108 -12.54 -31.41 3.84
C ASP A 108 -13.00 -32.12 2.55
N LEU A 109 -13.98 -31.56 1.83
CA LEU A 109 -14.51 -32.16 0.61
C LEU A 109 -13.71 -31.79 -0.65
N THR A 110 -12.92 -30.72 -0.59
CA THR A 110 -12.27 -30.14 -1.79
C THR A 110 -10.82 -30.60 -1.96
N HIS A 111 -10.17 -31.07 -0.89
CA HIS A 111 -8.75 -31.45 -0.92
C HIS A 111 -8.52 -32.95 -1.08
N PHE A 112 -9.47 -33.80 -0.68
CA PHE A 112 -9.31 -35.23 -0.77
C PHE A 112 -9.92 -35.78 -2.06
N ASN A 113 -9.11 -35.85 -3.11
CA ASN A 113 -9.42 -36.70 -4.25
C ASN A 113 -8.76 -38.07 -4.02
N PRO A 114 -9.51 -39.14 -3.68
CA PRO A 114 -8.95 -40.47 -3.42
C PRO A 114 -8.25 -41.05 -4.66
N ASP A 115 -8.62 -40.57 -5.85
CA ASP A 115 -8.08 -41.03 -7.12
C ASP A 115 -6.98 -40.12 -7.68
N ALA A 116 -6.51 -39.13 -6.92
CA ALA A 116 -5.45 -38.20 -7.38
C ALA A 116 -4.16 -38.93 -7.80
N PHE A 117 -3.87 -40.06 -7.15
CA PHE A 117 -2.70 -40.89 -7.42
C PHE A 117 -3.05 -42.20 -8.11
N THR A 118 -4.33 -42.41 -8.45
CA THR A 118 -4.78 -43.60 -9.16
C THR A 118 -4.48 -43.46 -10.64
N VAL A 119 -3.43 -44.15 -11.10
CA VAL A 119 -3.06 -44.20 -12.51
C VAL A 119 -4.05 -45.07 -13.28
N LYS A 120 -4.53 -44.58 -14.42
CA LYS A 120 -5.43 -45.32 -15.33
C LYS A 120 -4.76 -46.62 -15.81
N GLU A 121 -5.53 -47.69 -15.93
CA GLU A 121 -5.02 -48.99 -16.40
C GLU A 121 -4.41 -48.93 -17.82
N SER A 122 -4.89 -48.02 -18.67
CA SER A 122 -4.29 -47.77 -19.98
C SER A 122 -2.89 -47.16 -19.89
N ALA A 123 -2.64 -46.30 -18.90
CA ALA A 123 -1.34 -45.66 -18.68
C ALA A 123 -0.31 -46.66 -18.12
N LYS A 124 -0.75 -47.66 -17.33
CA LYS A 124 0.11 -48.76 -16.85
C LYS A 124 0.65 -49.66 -17.96
N LYS A 125 0.01 -49.67 -19.13
CA LYS A 125 0.38 -50.48 -20.29
C LYS A 125 1.31 -49.75 -21.28
N ALA A 126 1.64 -48.48 -21.01
CA ALA A 126 2.49 -47.71 -21.90
C ALA A 126 3.92 -48.27 -21.90
N THR A 127 4.44 -48.59 -23.08
CA THR A 127 5.83 -49.03 -23.28
C THR A 127 6.69 -47.87 -23.75
N CYS A 128 7.94 -47.84 -23.31
CA CYS A 128 8.90 -46.81 -23.75
C CYS A 128 9.21 -46.95 -25.25
N SER A 129 9.38 -45.83 -25.96
CA SER A 129 9.80 -45.86 -27.37
C SER A 129 11.22 -46.43 -27.51
N ALA A 130 11.53 -46.99 -28.68
CA ALA A 130 12.83 -47.59 -28.98
C ALA A 130 14.00 -46.63 -28.70
N ARG A 131 13.81 -45.33 -29.00
CA ARG A 131 14.83 -44.30 -28.74
C ARG A 131 15.10 -44.08 -27.25
N ILE A 132 14.06 -44.05 -26.42
CA ILE A 132 14.23 -43.90 -24.96
C ILE A 132 14.92 -45.14 -24.38
N GLN A 133 14.59 -46.33 -24.87
CA GLN A 133 15.27 -47.58 -24.46
C GLN A 133 16.76 -47.58 -24.80
N GLU A 134 17.14 -47.01 -25.95
CA GLU A 134 18.54 -46.88 -26.35
C GLU A 134 19.30 -45.88 -25.46
N LEU A 135 18.70 -44.72 -25.21
CA LEU A 135 19.30 -43.68 -24.36
C LEU A 135 19.42 -44.08 -22.89
N ALA A 136 18.51 -44.94 -22.41
CA ALA A 136 18.55 -45.47 -21.05
C ALA A 136 19.69 -46.48 -20.81
N ARG A 137 20.44 -46.87 -21.86
CA ARG A 137 21.61 -47.75 -21.72
C ARG A 137 22.73 -47.02 -20.98
N PRO A 138 23.48 -47.71 -20.10
CA PRO A 138 24.58 -47.10 -19.36
C PRO A 138 25.68 -46.63 -20.32
N ILE A 139 26.20 -45.44 -20.07
CA ILE A 139 27.31 -44.86 -20.82
C ILE A 139 28.58 -45.63 -20.45
N LYS A 140 29.22 -46.27 -21.43
CA LYS A 140 30.53 -46.89 -21.25
C LYS A 140 31.59 -45.79 -21.17
N ARG A 141 32.39 -45.77 -20.11
CA ARG A 141 33.53 -44.88 -19.90
C ARG A 141 34.82 -45.66 -19.99
#